data_AF-A0A7J9E5X0-F1
#
_entry.id   AF-A0A7J9E5X0-F1
#
_cell.length_a   1.000
_cell.length_b   1.000
_cell.length_c   1.000
_cell.angle_alpha   90.00
_cell.angle_beta   90.00
_cell.angle_gamma   90.00
#
_symmetry.space_group_name_H-M   'P 1'
#
loop_
_entity.id
_entity.type
_entity.pdbx_description
1 polymer ?
#
loop_
_entity_poly.entity_id
_entity_poly.type
_entity_poly.pdbx_seq_one_letter_code
_entity_poly.pdbx_strand_id
1 'polypeptide(L)'
;MNECELLRDQISQFITLSNDLKNVGVHIDDEYQTMLLLCSLSHSYKSFRETLIYGKDKLSFEDVKGHLLSRDKVDSEFGLDSKADRQASVLVASKK
;
A
#
# COMPACT_ATOMS: atom_id res chain seq x y z
N MET A 1 -15.85 2.66 6.64
CA MET A 1 -14.70 3.51 6.24
C MET A 1 -13.64 2.58 5.70
N ASN A 2 -13.26 2.74 4.44
CA ASN A 2 -12.29 1.87 3.79
C ASN A 2 -10.89 2.24 4.30
N GLU A 3 -10.11 1.28 4.80
CA GLU A 3 -8.75 1.53 5.29
C GLU A 3 -7.83 2.14 4.21
N CYS A 4 -8.17 1.95 2.93
CA CYS A 4 -7.56 2.55 1.75
C CYS A 4 -7.68 4.08 1.68
N GLU A 5 -8.88 4.59 1.98
CA GLU A 5 -9.16 6.03 1.95
C GLU A 5 -8.41 6.74 3.08
N LEU A 6 -8.34 6.08 4.24
CA LEU A 6 -7.58 6.56 5.39
C LEU A 6 -6.07 6.62 5.10
N LEU A 7 -5.50 5.66 4.37
CA LEU A 7 -4.06 5.66 4.05
C LEU A 7 -3.66 6.87 3.20
N ARG A 8 -4.42 7.16 2.15
CA ARG A 8 -4.14 8.31 1.26
C ARG A 8 -4.21 9.62 2.03
N ASP A 9 -5.20 9.74 2.92
CA ASP A 9 -5.33 10.90 3.79
C ASP A 9 -4.17 11.01 4.78
N GLN A 10 -3.73 9.90 5.40
CA GLN A 10 -2.57 9.90 6.29
C GLN A 10 -1.28 10.32 5.56
N ILE A 11 -1.04 9.81 4.34
CA ILE A 11 0.12 10.19 3.53
C ILE A 11 0.05 11.69 3.16
N SER A 12 -1.13 12.17 2.75
CA SER A 12 -1.33 13.57 2.39
C SER A 12 -1.08 14.51 3.57
N GLN A 13 -1.66 14.20 4.74
CA GLN A 13 -1.45 14.96 5.98
C GLN A 13 0.03 14.99 6.37
N PHE A 14 0.74 13.87 6.24
CA PHE A 14 2.17 13.80 6.52
C PHE A 14 2.99 14.69 5.58
N ILE A 15 2.69 14.70 4.27
CA ILE A 15 3.36 15.57 3.30
C ILE A 15 3.12 17.05 3.61
N THR A 16 1.87 17.42 3.93
CA THR A 16 1.52 18.79 4.31
C THR A 16 2.30 19.22 5.55
N LEU A 17 2.31 18.39 6.60
CA LEU A 17 3.07 18.67 7.83
C LEU A 17 4.58 18.80 7.55
N SER A 18 5.15 17.91 6.73
CA SER A 18 6.56 17.99 6.34
C SER A 18 6.87 19.28 5.60
N ASN A 19 5.98 19.74 4.72
CA ASN A 19 6.12 21.02 4.03
C ASN A 19 5.98 22.21 4.98
N ASP A 20 5.05 22.16 5.94
CA ASP A 20 4.88 23.22 6.94
C ASP A 20 6.13 23.36 7.81
N LEU A 21 6.74 22.23 8.19
CA LEU A 21 8.03 22.21 8.89
C LEU A 21 9.15 22.81 8.04
N LYS A 22 9.22 22.46 6.74
CA LYS A 22 10.18 23.07 5.82
C LYS A 22 9.98 24.59 5.68
N ASN A 23 8.73 25.05 5.67
CA ASN A 23 8.40 26.48 5.57
C ASN A 23 8.89 27.29 6.77
N VAL A 24 8.96 26.69 7.97
CA VAL A 24 9.53 27.33 9.17
C VAL A 24 11.04 27.10 9.33
N GLY A 25 11.69 26.52 8.31
CA GLY A 25 13.14 26.27 8.28
C GLY A 25 13.59 24.96 8.93
N VAL A 26 12.66 24.05 9.25
CA VAL A 26 12.99 22.71 9.76
C VAL A 26 13.13 21.75 8.58
N HIS A 27 14.37 21.30 8.34
CA HIS A 27 14.63 20.25 7.36
C HIS A 27 14.66 18.89 8.05
N ILE A 28 13.93 17.93 7.49
CA ILE A 28 13.96 16.53 7.90
C ILE A 28 14.60 15.78 6.74
N ASP A 29 15.71 15.09 6.99
CA ASP A 29 16.33 14.27 5.95
C ASP A 29 15.39 13.17 5.48
N ASP A 30 15.57 12.74 4.23
CA ASP A 30 14.72 11.76 3.56
C ASP A 30 14.62 10.43 4.35
N GLU A 31 15.72 10.00 4.99
CA GLU A 31 15.75 8.81 5.84
C GLU A 31 14.81 8.94 7.05
N TYR A 32 14.91 10.06 7.79
CA TYR A 32 14.05 10.33 8.93
C TYR A 32 12.59 10.51 8.51
N GLN A 33 12.36 11.19 7.38
CA GLN A 33 11.03 11.38 6.82
C GLN A 33 10.39 10.03 6.47
N THR A 34 11.18 9.10 5.92
CA THR A 34 10.77 7.74 5.58
C THR A 34 10.41 6.94 6.84
N MET A 35 11.27 6.97 7.87
CA MET A 35 10.98 6.27 9.13
C MET A 35 9.76 6.84 9.86
N LEU A 36 9.61 8.17 9.89
CA LEU A 36 8.47 8.86 10.49
C LEU A 36 7.15 8.46 9.83
N LEU A 37 7.12 8.40 8.48
CA LEU A 37 5.94 7.95 7.75
C LEU A 37 5.60 6.50 8.12
N LEU A 38 6.57 5.59 8.10
CA LEU A 38 6.39 4.17 8.41
C LEU A 38 5.89 3.92 9.85
N CYS A 39 6.38 4.71 10.81
CA CYS A 39 5.92 4.67 12.20
C CYS A 39 4.51 5.23 12.39
N SER A 40 4.06 6.12 11.51
CA SER A 40 2.72 6.73 11.55
C SER A 40 1.63 5.83 10.96
N LEU A 41 2.00 4.74 10.29
CA LEU A 41 1.05 3.80 9.70
C LEU A 41 0.36 2.93 10.75
N SER A 42 -0.91 2.63 10.50
CA SER A 42 -1.73 1.72 11.32
C SER A 42 -1.12 0.32 11.42
N HIS A 43 -1.49 -0.43 12.47
CA HIS A 43 -0.96 -1.78 12.71
C HIS A 43 -1.24 -2.76 11.55
N SER A 44 -2.29 -2.53 10.74
CA SER A 44 -2.59 -3.26 9.49
C SER A 44 -1.45 -3.19 8.45
N TYR A 45 -0.50 -2.26 8.60
CA TYR A 45 0.68 -2.11 7.76
C TYR A 45 1.95 -2.69 8.38
N LYS A 46 1.87 -3.37 9.54
CA LYS A 46 3.04 -3.89 10.27
C LYS A 46 3.93 -4.78 9.41
N SER A 47 3.38 -5.85 8.80
CA SER A 47 4.17 -6.77 7.98
C SER A 47 4.78 -6.09 6.75
N PHE A 48 4.08 -5.09 6.21
CA PHE A 48 4.56 -4.30 5.08
C PHE A 48 5.70 -3.36 5.48
N ARG A 49 5.58 -2.70 6.63
CA ARG A 49 6.66 -1.92 7.24
C ARG A 49 7.89 -2.78 7.50
N GLU A 50 7.71 -3.95 8.11
CA GLU A 50 8.81 -4.88 8.38
C GLU A 50 9.48 -5.32 7.07
N THR A 51 8.70 -5.65 6.04
CA THR A 51 9.25 -6.00 4.72
C THR A 51 10.03 -4.84 4.09
N LEU A 52 9.58 -3.60 4.24
CA LEU A 52 10.31 -2.43 3.73
C LEU A 52 11.60 -2.15 4.49
N ILE A 53 11.56 -2.24 5.83
CA ILE A 53 12.72 -1.98 6.70
C ILE A 53 13.79 -3.07 6.54
N TYR A 54 13.39 -4.33 6.47
CA TYR A 54 14.33 -5.46 6.42
C TYR A 54 14.61 -5.95 5.00
N GLY A 55 13.80 -5.57 4.01
CA GLY A 55 13.91 -6.05 2.63
C GLY A 55 14.76 -5.17 1.72
N LYS A 56 15.11 -3.94 2.14
CA LYS A 56 15.91 -3.00 1.34
C LYS A 56 16.95 -2.30 2.21
N ASP A 57 18.18 -2.21 1.69
CA ASP A 57 19.30 -1.52 2.33
C ASP A 57 19.16 0.01 2.28
N LYS A 58 18.52 0.52 1.22
CA LYS A 58 18.20 1.94 1.02
C LYS A 58 16.76 2.09 0.60
N LEU A 59 16.09 3.05 1.22
CA LEU A 59 14.68 3.31 1.00
C LEU A 59 14.43 4.81 1.05
N SER A 60 13.91 5.36 -0.04
CA SER A 60 13.55 6.78 -0.11
C SER A 60 12.09 7.02 0.28
N PHE A 61 11.75 8.26 0.61
CA PHE A 61 10.37 8.63 0.91
C PHE A 61 9.44 8.37 -0.28
N GLU A 62 9.94 8.61 -1.49
CA GLU A 62 9.19 8.37 -2.73
C GLU A 62 8.95 6.88 -2.95
N ASP A 63 9.94 6.03 -2.69
CA ASP A 63 9.79 4.57 -2.77
C ASP A 63 8.69 4.08 -1.82
N VAL A 64 8.71 4.52 -0.56
CA VAL A 64 7.70 4.10 0.44
C VAL A 64 6.31 4.54 0.02
N LYS A 65 6.17 5.78 -0.45
CA LYS A 65 4.90 6.29 -0.96
C LYS A 65 4.41 5.45 -2.14
N GLY A 66 5.28 5.12 -3.09
CA GLY A 66 4.96 4.29 -4.25
C GLY A 66 4.52 2.88 -3.84
N HIS A 67 5.23 2.25 -2.91
CA HIS A 67 4.87 0.93 -2.38
C HIS A 67 3.53 0.96 -1.62
N LEU A 68 3.28 1.99 -0.80
CA LEU A 68 2.02 2.16 -0.06
C LEU A 68 0.82 2.34 -1.00
N LEU A 69 0.95 3.21 -1.99
CA LEU A 69 -0.10 3.47 -2.99
C LEU A 69 -0.31 2.27 -3.93
N SER A 70 0.72 1.47 -4.18
CA SER A 70 0.57 0.24 -4.97
C SER A 70 -0.20 -0.83 -4.19
N ARG A 71 0.04 -0.95 -2.88
CA ARG A 71 -0.70 -1.88 -2.02
C ARG A 71 -2.19 -1.53 -1.94
N ASP A 72 -2.50 -0.23 -1.88
CA ASP A 72 -3.86 0.30 -1.89
C ASP A 72 -4.66 -0.13 -3.15
N LYS A 73 -4.01 -0.13 -4.32
CA LYS A 73 -4.62 -0.58 -5.58
C LYS A 73 -4.89 -2.08 -5.59
N VAL A 74 -4.00 -2.88 -5.00
CA VAL A 74 -4.15 -4.33 -4.93
C VAL A 74 -5.35 -4.72 -4.05
N ASP A 75 -5.56 -4.06 -2.91
CA ASP A 75 -6.75 -4.30 -2.07
C ASP A 75 -8.05 -3.90 -2.78
N SER A 76 -8.00 -2.88 -3.64
CA SER A 76 -9.16 -2.46 -4.44
C SER A 76 -9.48 -3.38 -5.63
N GLU A 77 -8.51 -4.15 -6.15
CA GLU A 77 -8.71 -5.08 -7.28
C GLU A 77 -8.87 -6.56 -6.84
N PHE A 78 -8.53 -6.94 -5.61
CA PHE A 78 -8.68 -8.32 -5.12
C PHE A 78 -10.04 -8.63 -4.49
N GLY A 79 -10.98 -7.69 -4.55
CA GLY A 79 -12.39 -7.91 -4.25
C GLY A 79 -13.19 -8.14 -5.52
N LEU A 80 -13.64 -9.37 -5.73
CA LEU A 80 -14.54 -9.88 -6.79
C LEU A 80 -13.86 -10.47 -8.03
N ASP A 81 -13.55 -11.78 -7.97
CA ASP A 81 -14.17 -12.70 -8.93
C ASP A 81 -14.23 -14.12 -8.35
N SER A 82 -15.17 -14.33 -7.42
CA SER A 82 -15.62 -15.67 -7.06
C SER A 82 -16.93 -15.96 -7.77
N LYS A 83 -16.88 -16.13 -9.09
CA LYS A 83 -18.01 -16.69 -9.84
C LYS A 83 -17.83 -18.20 -9.96
N ALA A 84 -18.24 -18.91 -8.91
CA ALA A 84 -18.64 -20.30 -9.03
C ALA A 84 -19.91 -20.35 -9.91
N ASP A 85 -19.79 -20.77 -11.16
CA ASP A 85 -20.95 -21.23 -11.93
C ASP A 85 -20.70 -22.65 -12.44
N ARG A 86 -21.51 -23.56 -11.89
CA ARG A 86 -21.68 -24.93 -12.35
C ARG A 86 -22.37 -24.88 -13.70
N GLN A 87 -21.79 -25.53 -14.71
CA GLN A 87 -22.63 -26.16 -15.73
C GLN A 87 -22.02 -27.47 -16.21
N ALA A 88 -22.65 -28.56 -15.77
CA ALA A 88 -22.53 -29.86 -16.36
C ALA A 88 -23.19 -29.85 -17.74
N SER A 89 -22.53 -30.44 -18.73
CA SER A 89 -23.20 -31.06 -19.87
C SER A 89 -22.32 -32.20 -20.38
N VAL A 90 -22.63 -33.38 -19.83
CA VAL A 90 -22.85 -34.63 -20.56
C VAL A 90 -21.92 -34.91 -21.74
N LEU A 91 -21.11 -35.95 -21.54
CA LEU A 91 -20.56 -36.81 -22.58
C LEU A 91 -21.63 -37.14 -23.62
N VAL A 92 -21.40 -36.79 -24.88
CA VAL A 92 -21.88 -37.64 -25.98
C VAL A 92 -20.77 -37.82 -27.00
N ALA A 93 -20.65 -39.08 -27.41
CA ALA A 93 -19.54 -39.69 -28.09
C ALA A 93 -19.24 -39.10 -29.47
N SER A 94 -17.96 -39.18 -29.86
CA SER A 94 -17.60 -39.60 -31.21
C SER A 94 -16.32 -40.41 -31.13
N LYS A 95 -16.50 -41.73 -31.12
CA LYS A 95 -15.44 -42.70 -31.28
C LYS A 95 -15.54 -43.23 -32.70
N LYS A 96 -14.55 -42.84 -33.50
CA LYS A 96 -14.08 -43.47 -34.74
C LYS A 96 -14.93 -43.30 -36.00
#